data_AF-A0A3D2MNU5-F1
#
_entry.id   AF-A0A3D2MNU5-F1
#
_cell.length_a   1.000
_cell.length_b   1.000
_cell.length_c   1.000
_cell.angle_alpha   90.00
_cell.angle_beta   90.00
_cell.angle_gamma   90.00
#
_symmetry.space_group_name_H-M   'P 1'
#
loop_
_entity.id
_entity.type
_entity.pdbx_description
1 polymer ?
#
loop_
_entity_poly.entity_id
_entity_poly.type
_entity_poly.pdbx_seq_one_letter_code
_entity_poly.pdbx_strand_id
1 'polypeptide(L)' 'MPDSITSESSYSFCNASSTQKFLHQHPRWKSELGRISEYDGQQVIHFQIADMESSERLTVLAQRRTLRVLTLF' A
#
# COMPACT_ATOMS: atom_id res chain seq x y z
N MET A 1 -32.09 -2.01 -8.99
CA MET A 1 -30.95 -1.16 -9.37
C MET A 1 -31.20 0.19 -8.70
N PRO A 2 -30.28 0.69 -7.86
CA PRO A 2 -28.87 0.85 -8.17
C PRO A 2 -27.91 0.07 -7.27
N ASP A 3 -26.66 0.13 -7.69
CA ASP A 3 -25.45 -0.59 -7.31
C ASP A 3 -25.05 -0.48 -5.84
N SER A 4 -24.59 -1.59 -5.26
CA SER A 4 -23.82 -1.59 -4.02
C SER A 4 -22.48 -2.28 -4.30
N ILE A 5 -21.58 -1.45 -4.83
CA ILE A 5 -20.18 -1.74 -5.11
C ILE A 5 -19.45 -1.94 -3.77
N THR A 6 -18.95 -3.16 -3.59
CA THR A 6 -17.65 -3.50 -2.98
C THR A 6 -17.29 -2.79 -1.67
N SER A 7 -17.54 -3.44 -0.54
CA SER A 7 -16.88 -3.10 0.73
C SER A 7 -16.29 -4.34 1.38
N GLU A 8 -15.11 -4.13 1.96
CA GLU A 8 -14.32 -5.09 2.72
C GLU A 8 -13.52 -6.12 1.91
N SER A 9 -12.56 -5.61 1.16
CA SER A 9 -11.33 -6.36 0.90
C SER A 9 -10.12 -5.55 1.36
N SER A 10 -10.07 -5.32 2.67
CA SER A 10 -8.85 -4.95 3.39
C SER A 10 -7.88 -6.13 3.35
N TYR A 11 -7.28 -6.40 2.19
CA TYR A 11 -6.23 -7.40 2.07
C TYR A 11 -5.00 -6.88 2.79
N SER A 12 -4.62 -7.57 3.87
CA SER A 12 -3.41 -7.34 4.67
C SER A 12 -2.14 -7.50 3.83
N PHE A 13 -1.80 -6.49 3.03
CA PHE A 13 -0.57 -6.43 2.25
C PHE A 13 0.69 -6.55 3.13
N CYS A 14 0.58 -6.19 4.41
CA CYS A 14 1.62 -6.36 5.42
C CYS A 14 2.00 -7.82 5.73
N ASN A 15 1.35 -8.82 5.13
CA ASN A 15 1.71 -10.24 5.26
C ASN A 15 2.57 -10.79 4.10
N ALA A 16 2.91 -9.97 3.09
CA ALA A 16 3.91 -10.36 2.11
C ALA A 16 5.30 -10.41 2.80
N SER A 17 5.93 -11.58 2.81
CA SER A 17 7.19 -11.85 3.53
C SER A 17 8.33 -10.90 3.15
N SER A 18 8.37 -10.45 1.89
CA SER A 18 9.34 -9.46 1.40
C SER A 18 9.08 -8.06 1.98
N THR A 19 7.81 -7.65 2.08
CA THR A 19 7.41 -6.37 2.67
C THR A 19 7.74 -6.33 4.16
N GLN A 20 7.48 -7.42 4.89
CA GLN A 20 7.87 -7.52 6.30
C GLN A 20 9.38 -7.43 6.48
N LYS A 21 10.18 -8.11 5.66
CA LYS A 21 11.65 -8.04 5.72
C LYS A 21 12.15 -6.61 5.53
N PHE A 22 11.62 -5.89 4.54
CA PHE A 22 11.99 -4.51 4.28
C PHE A 22 11.65 -3.60 5.46
N LEU A 23 10.44 -3.69 6.01
CA LEU A 23 10.02 -2.92 7.19
C LEU A 23 10.87 -3.26 8.42
N HIS A 24 11.27 -4.52 8.57
CA HIS A 24 12.12 -4.94 9.68
C HIS A 24 13.54 -4.38 9.58
N GLN A 25 14.06 -4.18 8.36
CA GLN A 25 15.35 -3.53 8.11
C GLN A 25 15.29 -2.01 8.25
N HIS A 26 14.10 -1.42 8.15
CA HIS A 26 13.88 0.02 8.25
C HIS A 26 12.88 0.33 9.37
N PRO A 27 13.25 0.16 10.66
CA PRO A 27 12.34 0.28 11.80
C PRO A 27 11.77 1.69 11.99
N ARG A 28 12.38 2.70 11.36
CA ARG A 28 11.86 4.08 11.31
C ARG A 28 10.63 4.23 10.42
N TRP A 29 10.38 3.27 9.53
CA TRP A 29 9.33 3.35 8.53
C TRP A 29 8.15 2.48 8.97
N LYS A 30 7.03 3.12 9.25
CA LYS A 30 5.77 2.42 9.47
C LYS A 30 4.98 2.37 8.18
N SER A 31 4.67 1.17 7.70
CA SER A 31 3.67 1.00 6.65
C SER A 31 2.28 1.07 7.27
N GLU A 32 1.44 1.99 6.80
CA GLU A 32 0.01 1.87 7.06
C GLU A 32 -0.59 0.75 6.21
N LEU A 33 -1.68 0.14 6.69
CA LEU A 33 -2.34 -0.98 6.02
C LEU A 33 -2.66 -0.63 4.56
N GLY A 34 -1.98 -1.32 3.65
CA GLY A 34 -2.18 -1.09 2.23
C GLY A 34 -3.59 -1.51 1.80
N ARG A 35 -4.26 -0.67 1.01
CA ARG A 35 -5.55 -0.98 0.39
C ARG A 35 -5.35 -1.36 -1.07
N ILE A 36 -6.12 -2.33 -1.55
CA ILE A 36 -6.20 -2.56 -2.99
C ILE A 36 -7.12 -1.48 -3.58
N SER A 37 -6.63 -0.81 -4.61
CA SER A 37 -7.36 0.22 -5.35
C SER A 37 -7.15 0.02 -6.85
N GLU A 38 -7.81 0.84 -7.66
CA GLU A 38 -7.63 0.86 -9.11
C GLU A 38 -6.95 2.16 -9.51
N TYR A 39 -5.94 2.06 -10.36
CA TYR A 39 -5.23 3.21 -10.94
C TYR A 39 -4.98 2.90 -12.42
N ASP A 40 -5.48 3.77 -13.30
CA ASP A 40 -5.38 3.62 -14.76
C ASP A 40 -5.87 2.25 -15.28
N GLY A 41 -7.01 1.79 -14.76
CA GLY A 41 -7.60 0.49 -15.12
C GLY A 41 -6.84 -0.74 -14.58
N GLN A 42 -5.82 -0.55 -13.74
CA GLN A 42 -5.04 -1.63 -13.14
C GLN A 42 -5.24 -1.72 -11.63
N GLN A 43 -5.28 -2.94 -11.11
CA GLN A 43 -5.27 -3.15 -9.65
C GLN A 43 -3.90 -2.80 -9.07
N VAL A 44 -3.92 -1.86 -8.13
CA VAL A 44 -2.74 -1.37 -7.42
C VAL A 44 -2.90 -1.54 -5.92
N ILE A 45 -1.76 -1.61 -5.25
CA ILE A 45 -1.62 -1.60 -3.81
C ILE A 45 -1.25 -0.18 -3.45
N HIS A 46 -2.11 0.45 -2.68
CA HIS A 46 -1.91 1.77 -2.12
C HIS A 46 -1.48 1.61 -0.68
N PHE A 47 -0.26 2.03 -0.34
CA PHE A 47 0.23 2.02 1.04
C PHE A 47 0.99 3.31 1.33
N GLN A 48 0.99 3.70 2.60
CA GLN A 48 1.74 4.87 3.06
C GLN A 48 2.93 4.43 3.88
N ILE A 49 4.04 5.13 3.70
CA ILE A 49 5.23 5.04 4.53
C ILE A 49 5.30 6.34 5.31
N ALA A 50 5.23 6.25 6.63
CA ALA A 50 5.48 7.39 7.50
C ALA A 50 6.83 7.22 8.19
N ASP A 51 7.60 8.31 8.25
CA ASP A 51 8.72 8.42 9.18
C ASP A 51 8.18 8.64 10.60
N MET A 52 8.83 8.04 11.59
CA MET A 52 8.41 8.16 12.99
C MET A 52 8.79 9.50 13.63
N GLU A 53 9.81 10.18 13.10
CA GLU A 53 10.31 11.45 13.63
C GLU A 53 9.80 12.67 12.85
N SER A 54 9.16 12.44 11.71
CA SER A 54 8.61 13.48 10.85
C SER A 54 7.10 13.30 10.67
N SER A 55 6.40 14.40 10.42
CA SER A 55 4.99 14.34 9.99
C SER A 55 4.85 14.03 8.50
N GLU A 56 5.97 13.90 7.78
CA GLU A 56 5.97 13.57 6.36
C GLU A 56 5.54 12.12 6.13
N ARG A 57 4.70 11.96 5.11
CA ARG A 57 4.15 10.69 4.68
C ARG A 57 4.41 10.55 3.20
N LEU A 58 5.01 9.45 2.81
CA LEU A 58 5.16 9.07 1.42
C LEU A 58 4.05 8.11 1.05
N THR A 59 3.22 8.49 0.09
CA THR A 59 2.22 7.60 -0.46
C THR A 59 2.80 6.85 -1.65
N VAL A 60 2.60 5.53 -1.67
CA VAL A 60 3.10 4.65 -2.73
C VAL A 60 1.92 3.94 -3.40
N LEU A 61 1.86 4.05 -4.73
CA LEU A 61 1.02 3.20 -5.57
C LEU A 61 1.90 2.20 -6.30
N ALA A 62 1.67 0.91 -6.05
CA ALA A 62 2.42 -0.17 -6.69
C ALA A 62 1.48 -1.17 -7.38
N GLN A 63 1.89 -1.68 -8.54
CA GLN A 63 1.10 -2.68 -9.25
C GLN A 63 0.99 -3.97 -8.42
N ARG A 64 -0.21 -4.51 -8.25
CA ARG A 64 -0.44 -5.65 -7.33
C ARG A 64 0.36 -6.90 -7.67
N ARG A 65 0.51 -7.22 -8.96
CA ARG A 65 1.15 -8.47 -9.41
C ARG A 65 2.67 -8.42 -9.39
N THR A 66 3.25 -7.26 -9.68
CA THR A 66 4.70 -7.11 -9.88
C THR A 66 5.37 -6.30 -8.77
N LEU A 67 4.57 -5.64 -7.91
CA LEU A 67 5.03 -4.67 -6.92
C LEU A 67 5.82 -3.50 -7.53
N ARG A 68 5.73 -3.29 -8.84
CA ARG A 68 6.36 -2.15 -9.50
C ARG A 68 5.70 -0.86 -9.02
N VAL A 69 6.50 0.05 -8.49
CA VAL A 69 6.04 1.39 -8.13
C VAL A 69 5.61 2.13 -9.39
N LEU A 70 4.38 2.63 -9.38
CA LEU A 70 3.79 3.38 -10.47
C LEU A 70 3.90 4.89 -10.21
N THR A 71 3.66 5.32 -8.97
CA THR A 71 3.78 6.72 -8.57
C THR A 71 4.01 6.87 -7.07
N LEU A 72 4.54 8.04 -6.70
CA LEU A 72 4.89 8.48 -5.35
C LEU A 72 4.43 9.93 -5.18
N PHE A 73 3.82 10.27 -4.05
CA PHE A 73 3.39 11.63 -3.71
C PHE A 73 3.18 11.82 -2.21
#